data_AF-A0A7L4CRW9-F1
#
_entry.id   AF-A0A7L4CRW9-F1
#
_cell.length_a   1.000
_cell.length_b   1.000
_cell.length_c   1.000
_cell.angle_alpha   90.00
_cell.angle_beta   90.00
_cell.angle_gamma   90.00
#
_symmetry.space_group_name_H-M   'P 1'
#
loop_
_entity.id
_entity.type
_entity.pdbx_description
1 polymer ?
#
loop_
_entity_poly.entity_id
_entity_poly.type
_entity_poly.pdbx_seq_one_letter_code
_entity_poly.pdbx_strand_id
1 'polypeptide(L)'
;VELTAVVRAFRRWSAPLNIITDSAYVAGIVERAEASVLRDVVHSDLFVLLQELIFLLDTRLHPYFVMHVRSHTSLPGFIAEGNRQADLLTLSVQVLPDRIAQAKLSHSFFHQNAGGLKRQFGLTSQQAANIIAVCPDCQKHSFPSAAGGVNP
;
A
#
# COMPACT_ATOMS: atom_id res chain seq x y z
N VAL A 1 -1.56 5.50 -1.13
CA VAL A 1 -1.73 4.94 0.23
C VAL A 1 -0.81 5.66 1.21
N GLU A 2 0.51 5.49 1.08
CA GLU A 2 1.50 6.10 2.00
C GLU A 2 1.40 7.63 2.13
N LEU A 3 1.39 8.36 1.01
CA LEU A 3 1.27 9.83 1.05
C LEU A 3 -0.02 10.29 1.74
N THR A 4 -1.12 9.57 1.49
CA THR A 4 -2.41 9.82 2.14
C THR A 4 -2.35 9.58 3.65
N ALA A 5 -1.63 8.55 4.10
CA ALA A 5 -1.41 8.29 5.52
C ALA A 5 -0.64 9.45 6.19
N VAL A 6 0.40 9.96 5.52
CA VAL A 6 1.17 11.12 5.99
C VAL A 6 0.32 12.38 6.09
N VAL A 7 -0.46 12.71 5.05
CA VAL A 7 -1.39 13.86 5.08
C VAL A 7 -2.39 13.74 6.23
N ARG A 8 -2.94 12.53 6.45
CA ARG A 8 -3.85 12.28 7.59
C ARG A 8 -3.16 12.46 8.94
N ALA A 9 -1.89 12.06 9.06
CA ALA A 9 -1.13 12.28 10.29
C ALA A 9 -0.95 13.77 10.58
N PHE A 10 -0.53 14.56 9.58
CA PHE A 10 -0.40 16.02 9.75
C PHE A 10 -1.72 16.70 10.09
N ARG A 11 -2.85 16.28 9.49
CA ARG A 11 -4.19 16.78 9.86
C ARG A 11 -4.56 16.44 11.31
N ARG A 12 -4.19 15.24 11.77
CA ARG A 12 -4.65 14.70 13.06
C ARG A 12 -3.93 15.31 14.26
N TRP A 13 -2.62 15.58 14.12
CA TRP A 13 -1.76 15.97 15.24
C TRP A 13 -1.25 17.40 15.12
N SER A 14 -1.87 18.29 15.89
CA SER A 14 -1.39 19.64 16.19
C SER A 14 -0.43 19.64 17.38
N ALA A 15 0.62 18.82 17.33
CA ALA A 15 1.66 18.67 18.35
C ALA A 15 2.95 18.18 17.66
N PRO A 16 4.15 18.27 18.28
CA PRO A 16 5.38 17.74 17.68
C PRO A 16 5.20 16.32 17.13
N LEU A 17 5.62 16.09 15.88
CA LEU A 17 5.29 14.87 15.14
C LEU A 17 6.51 14.26 14.47
N ASN A 18 6.75 12.97 14.70
CA ASN A 18 7.78 12.21 14.00
C ASN A 18 7.09 11.23 13.04
N ILE A 19 7.36 11.37 11.74
CA ILE A 19 6.91 10.46 10.70
C ILE A 19 8.06 9.53 10.35
N ILE A 20 7.83 8.24 10.55
CA ILE A 20 8.72 7.18 10.07
C ILE A 20 7.98 6.47 8.94
N THR A 21 8.56 6.46 7.75
CA THR A 21 7.98 5.82 6.56
C THR A 21 9.01 4.94 5.90
N ASP A 22 8.59 3.83 5.34
CA ASP A 22 9.45 3.00 4.49
C ASP A 22 9.37 3.34 3.00
N SER A 23 8.59 4.37 2.66
CA SER A 23 8.54 4.93 1.32
C SER A 23 9.55 6.06 1.17
N ALA A 24 10.70 5.76 0.56
CA ALA A 24 11.69 6.77 0.20
C ALA A 24 11.09 7.93 -0.63
N TYR A 25 10.10 7.61 -1.47
CA TYR A 25 9.38 8.60 -2.26
C TYR A 25 8.61 9.58 -1.38
N VAL A 26 7.83 9.08 -0.41
CA VAL A 26 7.07 9.93 0.51
C VAL A 26 7.98 10.74 1.42
N ALA A 27 9.04 10.12 1.97
CA ALA A 27 10.04 10.84 2.76
C ALA A 27 10.61 12.03 1.98
N GLY A 28 11.05 11.79 0.74
CA GLY A 28 11.58 12.85 -0.11
C GLY A 28 10.57 13.93 -0.48
N ILE A 29 9.28 13.59 -0.65
CA ILE A 29 8.23 14.62 -0.85
C ILE A 29 8.14 15.51 0.38
N VAL A 30 7.98 14.93 1.57
CA VAL A 30 7.78 15.70 2.81
C VAL A 30 8.98 16.60 3.11
N GLU A 31 10.21 16.11 2.88
CA GLU A 31 11.44 16.89 3.04
C GLU A 31 11.50 18.13 2.14
N ARG A 32 10.84 18.11 0.97
CA ARG A 32 10.90 19.19 -0.03
C ARG A 32 9.61 19.96 -0.19
N ALA A 33 8.55 19.57 0.52
CA ALA A 33 7.22 20.11 0.30
C ALA A 33 7.03 21.50 0.92
N GLU A 34 7.71 21.79 2.03
CA GLU A 34 7.65 23.10 2.69
C GLU A 34 8.07 24.21 1.73
N ALA A 35 7.24 25.25 1.60
CA ALA A 35 7.43 26.38 0.69
C ALA A 35 7.62 26.01 -0.80
N SER A 36 7.20 24.81 -1.20
CA SER A 36 7.31 24.36 -2.60
C SER A 36 6.16 24.87 -3.46
N VAL A 37 6.45 25.15 -4.73
CA VAL A 37 5.43 25.48 -5.72
C VAL A 37 5.11 24.24 -6.53
N LEU A 38 3.87 23.76 -6.42
CA LEU A 38 3.41 22.65 -7.24
C LEU A 38 3.20 23.12 -8.68
N ARG A 39 3.79 22.40 -9.64
CA ARG A 39 3.40 22.54 -11.06
C ARG A 39 2.16 21.71 -11.33
N ASP A 40 1.47 21.99 -12.44
CA ASP A 40 0.31 21.21 -12.87
C ASP A 40 0.67 19.72 -12.97
N VAL A 41 -0.09 18.89 -12.24
CA VAL A 41 0.04 17.43 -12.26
C VAL A 41 -1.19 16.87 -12.97
N VAL A 42 -0.97 16.01 -13.96
CA VAL A 42 -2.04 15.40 -14.78
C VAL A 42 -2.99 14.53 -13.95
N HIS A 43 -2.50 13.99 -12.82
CA HIS A 43 -3.27 13.15 -11.91
C HIS A 43 -3.95 14.00 -10.83
N SER A 44 -5.25 14.27 -10.98
CA SER A 44 -6.04 15.17 -10.11
C SER A 44 -5.96 14.82 -8.63
N ASP A 45 -6.07 13.54 -8.29
CA ASP A 45 -6.14 13.11 -6.90
C ASP A 45 -4.80 13.31 -6.18
N LEU A 46 -3.70 13.03 -6.88
CA LEU A 46 -2.35 13.25 -6.39
C LEU A 46 -2.07 14.76 -6.25
N PHE A 47 -2.52 15.57 -7.21
CA PHE A 47 -2.40 17.02 -7.16
C PHE A 47 -3.04 17.59 -5.88
N VAL A 48 -4.30 17.21 -5.62
CA VAL A 48 -5.04 17.64 -4.42
C VAL A 48 -4.33 17.21 -3.14
N LEU A 49 -3.86 15.96 -3.07
CA LEU A 49 -3.11 15.44 -1.93
C LEU A 49 -1.81 16.20 -1.67
N LEU A 50 -1.07 16.55 -2.73
CA LEU A 50 0.19 17.30 -2.60
C LEU A 50 -0.06 18.75 -2.20
N GLN A 51 -1.05 19.41 -2.80
CA GLN A 51 -1.43 20.77 -2.45
C GLN A 51 -1.84 20.87 -0.98
N GLU A 52 -2.59 19.89 -0.49
CA GLU A 52 -2.95 19.81 0.90
C GLU A 52 -1.75 19.56 1.81
N LEU A 53 -0.85 18.64 1.44
CA LEU A 53 0.36 18.41 2.23
C LEU A 53 1.15 19.71 2.40
N ILE A 54 1.38 20.46 1.32
CA ILE A 54 2.09 21.74 1.34
C ILE A 54 1.40 22.71 2.30
N PHE A 55 0.08 22.89 2.16
CA PHE A 55 -0.68 23.77 3.05
C PHE A 55 -0.54 23.37 4.53
N LEU A 56 -0.60 22.08 4.84
CA LEU A 56 -0.48 21.58 6.22
C LEU A 56 0.91 21.78 6.80
N LEU A 57 1.96 21.70 5.98
CA LEU A 57 3.33 21.95 6.41
C LEU A 57 3.57 23.45 6.61
N ASP A 58 3.17 24.28 5.65
CA ASP A 58 3.37 25.73 5.68
C ASP A 58 2.60 26.41 6.84
N THR A 59 1.46 25.85 7.25
CA THR A 59 0.65 26.39 8.36
C THR A 59 1.00 25.79 9.72
N ARG A 60 1.96 24.86 9.76
CA ARG A 60 2.26 24.10 10.98
C ARG A 60 3.05 24.93 11.98
N LEU A 61 2.55 24.99 13.22
CA LEU A 61 3.23 25.70 14.31
C LEU A 61 4.19 24.83 15.12
N HIS A 62 4.06 23.51 15.03
CA HIS A 62 4.84 22.54 15.80
C HIS A 62 5.90 21.86 14.94
N PRO A 63 7.09 21.58 15.49
CA PRO A 63 8.13 20.89 14.74
C PRO A 63 7.64 19.52 14.27
N TYR A 64 8.22 19.07 13.17
CA TYR A 64 8.09 17.70 12.74
C TYR A 64 9.43 17.18 12.26
N PHE A 65 9.54 15.85 12.25
CA PHE A 65 10.68 15.15 11.70
C PHE A 65 10.17 14.04 10.80
N VAL A 66 10.85 13.82 9.68
CA VAL A 66 10.57 12.71 8.77
C VAL A 66 11.84 11.87 8.61
N MET A 67 11.68 10.55 8.66
CA MET A 67 12.75 9.60 8.43
C MET A 67 12.26 8.50 7.51
N HIS A 68 13.11 8.17 6.54
CA HIS A 68 12.96 6.95 5.75
C HIS A 68 13.63 5.76 6.45
N VAL A 69 12.92 4.63 6.51
CA VAL A 69 13.46 3.34 6.98
C VAL A 69 13.38 2.31 5.87
N ARG A 70 14.27 1.33 5.86
CA ARG A 70 14.19 0.27 4.85
C ARG A 70 12.98 -0.63 5.12
N SER A 71 12.12 -0.81 4.12
CA SER A 71 11.02 -1.76 4.17
C SER A 71 11.51 -3.16 4.54
N HIS A 72 10.70 -3.90 5.30
CA HIS A 72 10.94 -5.30 5.66
C HIS A 72 12.33 -5.58 6.26
N THR A 73 12.87 -4.62 7.03
CA THR A 73 14.11 -4.85 7.79
C THR A 73 13.93 -5.98 8.80
N SER A 74 14.95 -6.85 8.93
CA SER A 74 15.03 -7.90 9.95
C SER A 74 15.60 -7.41 11.28
N LEU A 75 15.99 -6.13 11.35
CA LEU A 75 16.53 -5.54 12.56
C LEU A 75 15.44 -5.44 13.64
N PRO A 76 15.76 -5.76 14.91
CA PRO A 76 14.83 -5.59 16.01
C PRO A 76 14.70 -4.11 16.39
N GLY A 77 13.59 -3.75 17.05
CA GLY A 77 13.38 -2.42 17.62
C GLY A 77 12.00 -1.86 17.36
N PHE A 78 11.65 -0.81 18.10
CA PHE A 78 10.32 -0.18 18.04
C PHE A 78 10.00 0.41 16.66
N ILE A 79 11.02 0.87 15.91
CA ILE A 79 10.88 1.38 14.54
C ILE A 79 10.43 0.27 13.59
N ALA A 80 11.14 -0.86 13.59
CA ALA A 80 10.82 -1.99 12.72
C ALA A 80 9.47 -2.61 13.08
N GLU A 81 9.14 -2.68 14.37
CA GLU A 81 7.83 -3.14 14.84
C GLU A 81 6.71 -2.18 14.40
N GLY A 82 6.89 -0.87 14.60
CA GLY A 82 5.92 0.13 14.17
C GLY A 82 5.65 0.10 12.67
N ASN A 83 6.69 -0.08 11.84
CA ASN A 83 6.51 -0.23 10.39
C ASN A 83 5.71 -1.49 10.05
N ARG A 84 6.01 -2.63 10.67
CA ARG A 84 5.22 -3.86 10.46
C ARG A 84 3.76 -3.66 10.83
N GLN A 85 3.47 -2.97 11.93
CA GLN A 85 2.10 -2.67 12.32
C GLN A 85 1.41 -1.74 11.31
N ALA A 86 2.12 -0.73 10.79
CA ALA A 86 1.59 0.13 9.72
C ALA A 86 1.28 -0.67 8.44
N ASP A 87 2.19 -1.55 8.02
CA ASP A 87 2.03 -2.42 6.85
C ASP A 87 0.80 -3.33 7.00
N LEU A 88 0.60 -3.92 8.18
CA LEU A 88 -0.55 -4.76 8.47
C LEU A 88 -1.89 -4.01 8.35
N LEU A 89 -1.89 -2.73 8.71
CA LEU A 89 -3.07 -1.86 8.66
C LEU A 89 -3.33 -1.31 7.24
N THR A 90 -2.34 -1.29 6.36
CA THR A 90 -2.48 -0.87 4.95
C THR A 90 -2.80 -2.03 4.00
N LEU A 91 -2.64 -3.29 4.43
CA LEU A 91 -3.23 -4.43 3.72
C LEU A 91 -4.74 -4.18 3.62
N SER A 92 -5.22 -3.94 2.39
CA SER A 92 -6.60 -3.60 1.97
C SER A 92 -7.68 -4.59 2.44
N VAL A 93 -7.29 -5.57 3.24
CA VAL A 93 -7.93 -6.84 3.44
C VAL A 93 -8.47 -7.00 4.86
N GLN A 94 -8.33 -6.03 5.75
CA GLN A 94 -9.01 -6.10 7.05
C GLN A 94 -10.39 -5.41 7.08
N VAL A 95 -10.85 -4.86 5.95
CA VAL A 95 -12.09 -4.04 5.89
C VAL A 95 -13.36 -4.89 5.82
N LEU A 96 -13.27 -6.15 5.36
CA LEU A 96 -14.43 -7.04 5.21
C LEU A 96 -14.35 -8.19 6.22
N PRO A 97 -15.45 -8.62 6.86
CA PRO A 97 -15.43 -9.79 7.75
C PRO A 97 -15.21 -11.11 7.00
N ASP A 98 -15.51 -11.16 5.69
CA ASP A 98 -15.38 -12.36 4.86
C ASP A 98 -14.00 -12.46 4.18
N ARG A 99 -13.26 -13.54 4.48
CA ARG A 99 -11.96 -13.89 3.92
C ARG A 99 -11.96 -14.07 2.40
N ILE A 100 -13.09 -14.48 1.80
CA ILE A 100 -13.18 -14.63 0.34
C ILE A 100 -13.29 -13.26 -0.32
N ALA A 101 -14.16 -12.38 0.17
CA ALA A 101 -14.31 -11.02 -0.35
C ALA A 101 -13.00 -10.21 -0.19
N GLN A 102 -12.36 -10.35 0.97
CA GLN A 102 -11.00 -9.93 1.28
C GLN A 102 -9.99 -10.37 0.20
N ALA A 103 -9.94 -11.66 -0.10
CA ALA A 103 -9.03 -12.23 -1.10
C ALA A 103 -9.33 -11.75 -2.53
N LYS A 104 -10.60 -11.55 -2.89
CA LYS A 104 -10.99 -10.99 -4.19
C LYS A 104 -10.49 -9.57 -4.38
N LEU A 105 -10.66 -8.71 -3.36
CA LEU A 105 -10.14 -7.33 -3.39
C LEU A 105 -8.61 -7.33 -3.50
N SER A 106 -7.94 -8.13 -2.66
CA SER A 106 -6.48 -8.27 -2.70
C SER A 106 -5.99 -8.75 -4.07
N HIS A 107 -6.63 -9.77 -4.65
CA HIS A 107 -6.29 -10.28 -5.96
C HIS A 107 -6.55 -9.26 -7.09
N SER A 108 -7.64 -8.50 -7.03
CA SER A 108 -7.92 -7.46 -8.04
C SER A 108 -6.88 -6.34 -8.06
N PHE A 109 -6.17 -6.13 -6.96
CA PHE A 109 -5.15 -5.09 -6.85
C PHE A 109 -3.73 -5.63 -7.12
N PHE A 110 -3.39 -6.80 -6.59
CA PHE A 110 -2.03 -7.35 -6.64
C PHE A 110 -1.86 -8.51 -7.63
N HIS A 111 -2.94 -9.03 -8.21
CA HIS A 111 -2.96 -10.23 -9.07
C HIS A 111 -2.19 -11.43 -8.47
N GLN A 112 -2.36 -11.66 -7.16
CA GLN A 112 -1.69 -12.74 -6.42
C GLN A 112 -2.03 -14.12 -7.01
N ASN A 113 -1.04 -15.01 -7.09
CA ASN A 113 -1.27 -16.40 -7.52
C ASN A 113 -2.03 -17.24 -6.47
N ALA A 114 -2.50 -18.43 -6.88
CA ALA A 114 -3.35 -19.27 -6.04
C ALA A 114 -2.69 -19.65 -4.71
N GLY A 115 -1.38 -19.94 -4.74
CA GLY A 115 -0.62 -20.26 -3.54
C GLY A 115 -0.49 -19.09 -2.57
N GLY A 116 -0.35 -17.86 -3.09
CA GLY A 116 -0.38 -16.61 -2.30
C GLY A 116 -1.72 -16.43 -1.60
N LEU A 117 -2.83 -16.54 -2.35
CA LEU A 117 -4.18 -16.39 -1.80
C LEU A 117 -4.50 -17.44 -0.73
N LYS A 118 -4.11 -18.70 -0.93
CA LYS A 118 -4.29 -19.77 0.06
C LYS A 118 -3.56 -19.47 1.36
N ARG A 119 -2.28 -19.10 1.28
CA ARG A 119 -1.46 -18.84 2.48
C ARG A 119 -1.89 -17.58 3.21
N GLN A 120 -2.21 -16.52 2.48
CA GLN A 120 -2.52 -15.22 3.07
C GLN A 120 -3.93 -15.16 3.67
N PHE A 121 -4.92 -15.84 3.07
CA PHE A 121 -6.33 -15.77 3.49
C PHE A 121 -6.89 -17.08 4.03
N GLY A 122 -6.07 -18.14 4.11
CA GLY A 122 -6.49 -19.45 4.59
C GLY A 122 -7.53 -20.13 3.69
N LEU A 123 -7.48 -19.88 2.39
CA LEU A 123 -8.45 -20.42 1.41
C LEU A 123 -8.13 -21.86 1.00
N THR A 124 -9.16 -22.59 0.57
CA THR A 124 -8.98 -23.87 -0.11
C THR A 124 -8.41 -23.68 -1.53
N SER A 125 -7.84 -24.74 -2.10
CA SER A 125 -7.35 -24.71 -3.49
C SER A 125 -8.45 -24.30 -4.47
N GLN A 126 -9.68 -24.79 -4.28
CA GLN A 126 -10.81 -24.46 -5.14
C GLN A 126 -11.20 -22.99 -5.04
N GLN A 127 -11.25 -22.43 -3.83
CA GLN A 127 -11.58 -21.03 -3.63
C GLN A 127 -10.56 -20.10 -4.28
N ALA A 128 -9.26 -20.38 -4.09
CA ALA A 128 -8.20 -19.58 -4.71
C ALA A 128 -8.22 -19.69 -6.25
N ALA A 129 -8.44 -20.89 -6.80
CA ALA A 129 -8.58 -21.09 -8.23
C ALA A 129 -9.78 -20.32 -8.80
N ASN A 130 -10.93 -20.35 -8.12
CA ASN A 130 -12.12 -19.61 -8.55
C ASN A 130 -11.89 -18.10 -8.58
N ILE A 131 -11.17 -17.53 -7.60
CA ILE A 131 -10.86 -16.09 -7.57
C ILE A 131 -10.04 -15.66 -8.79
N ILE A 132 -9.04 -16.47 -9.16
CA ILE A 132 -8.20 -16.19 -10.33
C ILE A 132 -8.97 -16.43 -11.62
N ALA A 133 -9.78 -17.49 -11.66
CA ALA A 133 -10.56 -17.85 -12.83
C ALA A 133 -11.60 -16.78 -13.21
N VAL A 134 -12.06 -15.94 -12.27
CA VAL A 134 -12.97 -14.83 -12.57
C VAL A 134 -12.27 -13.49 -12.82
N CYS A 135 -10.94 -13.43 -12.72
CA CYS A 135 -10.18 -12.20 -12.97
C CYS A 135 -9.94 -11.98 -14.47
N PRO A 136 -10.52 -10.93 -15.10
CA PRO A 136 -10.41 -10.72 -16.54
C PRO A 136 -8.97 -10.52 -17.02
N ASP A 137 -8.12 -9.89 -16.22
CA ASP A 137 -6.73 -9.62 -16.59
C ASP A 137 -5.88 -10.88 -16.48
N CYS A 138 -6.11 -11.72 -15.46
CA CYS A 138 -5.44 -13.01 -15.35
C CYS A 138 -5.89 -14.00 -16.44
N GLN A 139 -7.13 -13.94 -16.90
CA GLN A 139 -7.61 -14.76 -18.02
C GLN A 139 -6.88 -14.41 -19.33
N LYS A 140 -6.64 -13.12 -19.61
CA LYS A 140 -5.92 -12.69 -20.83
C LYS A 140 -4.48 -13.21 -20.89
N HIS A 141 -3.88 -13.41 -19.72
CA HIS A 141 -2.51 -13.94 -19.57
C HIS A 141 -2.47 -15.43 -19.23
N SER A 142 -3.62 -16.10 -19.14
CA SER A 142 -3.69 -17.54 -18.94
C SER A 142 -3.30 -18.21 -20.25
N PHE A 143 -2.06 -18.67 -20.34
CA PHE A 143 -1.69 -19.64 -21.37
C PHE A 143 -2.66 -20.82 -21.28
N PRO A 144 -3.19 -21.32 -22.40
CA PRO A 144 -4.01 -22.52 -22.36
C PRO A 144 -3.18 -23.60 -21.67
N SER A 145 -3.70 -24.10 -20.54
CA SER A 145 -3.13 -25.26 -19.87
C SER A 145 -2.99 -26.33 -20.93
N ALA A 146 -1.76 -26.68 -21.28
CA ALA A 146 -1.49 -27.84 -22.11
C ALA A 146 -2.22 -29.01 -21.44
N ALA A 147 -3.31 -29.44 -22.06
CA ALA A 147 -3.96 -30.68 -21.70
C ALA A 147 -2.92 -31.80 -21.83
N GLY A 148 -3.04 -32.78 -20.94
CA GLY A 148 -2.14 -33.92 -20.74
C GLY A 148 -1.34 -34.35 -21.98
N GLY A 149 -0.05 -34.54 -21.76
CA GLY A 149 0.90 -34.89 -22.81
C GLY A 149 0.67 -36.23 -23.49
N VAL A 150 1.41 -36.41 -24.58
CA VAL A 150 1.98 -37.69 -24.99
C VAL A 150 3.41 -37.41 -25.44
N ASN A 151 4.34 -38.09 -24.78
CA ASN A 151 5.75 -38.14 -25.12
C ASN A 151 5.95 -39.11 -26.31
N PRO A 152 6.59 -38.70 -27.42
CA PRO A 152 7.20 -39.63 -28.37
C PRO A 152 8.47 -40.29 -27.79
#